data_AF-A0A2H3KBQ8-F1
#
_entry.id   AF-A0A2H3KBQ8-F1
#
_cell.length_a   1.000
_cell.length_b   1.000
_cell.length_c   1.000
_cell.angle_alpha   90.00
_cell.angle_beta   90.00
_cell.angle_gamma   90.00
#
_symmetry.space_group_name_H-M   'P 1'
#
loop_
_entity.id
_entity.type
_entity.pdbx_description
1 polymer ?
#
loop_
_entity_poly.entity_id
_entity_poly.type
_entity_poly.pdbx_seq_one_letter_code
_entity_poly.pdbx_strand_id
1 'polypeptide(L)'
;MKKLINIKINYCLLFVFSISSICFAQLGVDKLKSSENTYLNAQKEIKEMEQKMLAKANQFHFGNPKTPNSFGVKKGYCWIFDNGNVYYNTKANTAYAIFGPILQKWGEIGWENGWLGLPISNIVRISGTNADFATFTNGTITTSTKTGTQIIGGAFREYWYNDGGQNSKKLGLPKTDEVTINEKGYTRYQQFEFGTLFWGPNREVLYFPDANKTKPYTSFKIKLSPIQLNCLGSSDEVMGNSKELQLYGFMDVAVFDEFGQEIKNIQNTSNSLMDTNRNHIATVSETGSGNGSVIPVDDRIWQYDITSLDIENGYIRITYNFSDKDFYSSDDYLQLQGESGSWNYRNGSFKYRDIKLKELYKQGTTNKTDLFKETSQILNVIYSIKLYDLSN
;
A
#
# COMPACT_ATOMS: atom_id res chain seq x y z
N MET A 1 -32.62 11.11 -56.59
CA MET A 1 -32.28 10.49 -57.89
C MET A 1 -32.14 11.60 -58.93
N LYS A 2 -30.91 11.86 -59.42
CA LYS A 2 -30.53 12.71 -60.57
C LYS A 2 -30.76 14.24 -60.43
N LYS A 3 -29.90 15.17 -60.86
CA LYS A 3 -28.53 15.26 -61.43
C LYS A 3 -28.22 16.78 -61.39
N LEU A 4 -27.14 17.25 -60.76
CA LEU A 4 -25.88 17.67 -61.42
C LEU A 4 -26.03 18.83 -62.43
N ILE A 5 -25.40 19.99 -62.17
CA ILE A 5 -24.31 20.59 -62.98
C ILE A 5 -23.99 22.03 -62.51
N ASN A 6 -22.73 22.21 -62.07
CA ASN A 6 -21.96 23.47 -62.00
C ASN A 6 -22.01 24.24 -63.33
N ILE A 7 -21.92 25.58 -63.34
CA ILE A 7 -20.98 26.35 -64.20
C ILE A 7 -21.09 27.88 -63.97
N LYS A 8 -19.94 28.44 -63.58
CA LYS A 8 -19.30 29.73 -63.96
C LYS A 8 -20.02 31.08 -63.78
N ILE A 9 -19.51 31.82 -62.80
CA ILE A 9 -18.79 33.11 -62.95
C ILE A 9 -18.72 33.66 -64.40
N ASN A 10 -19.38 34.80 -64.67
CA ASN A 10 -18.72 36.04 -65.15
C ASN A 10 -19.71 37.21 -65.35
N TYR A 11 -19.45 38.30 -64.61
CA TYR A 11 -19.62 39.75 -64.85
C TYR A 11 -20.47 40.27 -66.04
N CYS A 12 -21.42 41.18 -65.76
CA CYS A 12 -21.28 42.63 -66.06
C CYS A 12 -22.57 43.45 -65.82
N LEU A 13 -22.47 44.38 -64.86
CA LEU A 13 -22.85 45.82 -64.91
C LEU A 13 -24.30 46.31 -65.16
N LEU A 14 -24.56 47.42 -64.43
CA LEU A 14 -25.63 48.45 -64.51
C LEU A 14 -26.86 48.19 -63.61
N PHE A 15 -27.35 49.06 -62.70
CA PHE A 15 -26.94 50.38 -62.21
C PHE A 15 -27.68 50.64 -60.86
N VAL A 16 -26.91 50.93 -59.80
CA VAL A 16 -27.16 51.88 -58.67
C VAL A 16 -28.45 51.79 -57.81
N PHE A 17 -28.28 51.43 -56.51
CA PHE A 17 -28.80 52.23 -55.38
C PHE A 17 -27.92 52.08 -54.11
N SER A 18 -27.24 53.18 -53.77
CA SER A 18 -26.78 53.74 -52.48
C SER A 18 -26.29 52.86 -51.30
N ILE A 19 -24.98 52.97 -51.04
CA ILE A 19 -24.24 53.02 -49.75
C ILE A 19 -24.26 51.80 -48.82
N SER A 20 -25.20 50.86 -48.92
CA SER A 20 -25.18 49.64 -48.08
C SER A 20 -24.34 48.48 -48.66
N SER A 21 -24.11 48.42 -49.98
CA SER A 21 -23.39 47.29 -50.60
C SER A 21 -21.87 47.30 -50.40
N ILE A 22 -21.25 48.46 -50.14
CA ILE A 22 -19.79 48.53 -49.91
C ILE A 22 -19.45 47.98 -48.52
N CYS A 23 -20.24 48.28 -47.49
CA CYS A 23 -20.04 47.72 -46.15
C CYS A 23 -20.28 46.21 -46.12
N PHE A 24 -21.32 45.69 -46.79
CA PHE A 24 -21.57 44.24 -46.83
C PHE A 24 -20.52 43.47 -47.66
N ALA A 25 -20.04 44.06 -48.77
CA ALA A 25 -18.93 43.49 -49.54
C ALA A 25 -17.62 43.54 -48.75
N GLN A 26 -17.32 44.64 -48.05
CA GLN A 26 -16.13 44.78 -47.21
C GLN A 26 -16.17 43.85 -45.99
N LEU A 27 -17.30 43.75 -45.28
CA LEU A 27 -17.52 42.77 -44.20
C LEU A 27 -17.41 41.33 -44.69
N GLY A 28 -17.90 41.04 -45.91
CA GLY A 28 -17.75 39.74 -46.57
C GLY A 28 -16.29 39.44 -46.94
N VAL A 29 -15.57 40.41 -47.49
CA VAL A 29 -14.14 40.32 -47.84
C VAL A 29 -13.26 40.21 -46.59
N ASP A 30 -13.57 40.91 -45.51
CA ASP A 30 -12.83 40.84 -44.25
C ASP A 30 -13.10 39.53 -43.51
N LYS A 31 -14.32 38.97 -43.59
CA LYS A 31 -14.61 37.61 -43.14
C LYS A 31 -13.90 36.55 -43.99
N LEU A 32 -13.83 36.73 -45.31
CA LEU A 32 -13.11 35.84 -46.21
C LEU A 32 -11.59 35.90 -45.96
N LYS A 33 -11.00 37.09 -45.88
CA LYS A 33 -9.58 37.30 -45.55
C LYS A 33 -9.22 36.79 -44.16
N SER A 34 -10.09 36.99 -43.17
CA SER A 34 -9.86 36.43 -41.83
C SER A 34 -9.93 34.90 -41.86
N SER A 35 -10.89 34.30 -42.58
CA SER A 35 -10.96 32.85 -42.77
C SER A 35 -9.77 32.27 -43.55
N GLU A 36 -9.27 32.98 -44.55
CA GLU A 36 -8.10 32.60 -45.35
C GLU A 36 -6.81 32.70 -44.53
N ASN A 37 -6.64 33.77 -43.75
CA ASN A 37 -5.52 33.91 -42.81
C ASN A 37 -5.55 32.83 -41.73
N THR A 38 -6.73 32.48 -41.19
CA THR A 38 -6.89 31.37 -40.25
C THR A 38 -6.50 30.04 -40.90
N TYR A 39 -6.92 29.80 -42.14
CA TYR A 39 -6.56 28.58 -42.88
C TYR A 39 -5.05 28.49 -43.15
N LEU A 40 -4.44 29.58 -43.60
CA LEU A 40 -3.00 29.64 -43.90
C LEU A 40 -2.15 29.46 -42.63
N ASN A 41 -2.57 30.04 -41.50
CA ASN A 41 -1.92 29.84 -40.21
C ASN A 41 -2.02 28.38 -39.75
N ALA A 42 -3.20 27.76 -39.86
CA ALA A 42 -3.37 26.35 -39.52
C ALA A 42 -2.51 25.42 -40.40
N GLN A 43 -2.40 25.70 -41.70
CA GLN A 43 -1.50 24.96 -42.59
C GLN A 43 -0.03 25.11 -42.19
N LYS A 44 0.38 26.30 -41.76
CA LYS A 44 1.75 26.55 -41.30
C LYS A 44 2.06 25.75 -40.04
N GLU A 45 1.15 25.77 -39.05
CA GLU A 45 1.30 25.02 -37.81
C GLU A 45 1.40 23.49 -38.05
N ILE A 46 0.58 22.95 -38.95
CA ILE A 46 0.64 21.54 -39.33
C ILE A 46 1.99 21.20 -39.97
N LYS A 47 2.48 22.04 -40.89
CA LYS A 47 3.80 21.83 -41.52
C LYS A 47 4.93 21.88 -40.50
N GLU A 48 4.91 22.82 -39.56
CA GLU A 48 5.92 22.92 -38.50
C GLU A 48 5.90 21.68 -37.59
N MET A 49 4.71 21.20 -37.22
CA MET A 49 4.54 19.97 -36.48
C MET A 49 5.12 18.76 -37.24
N GLU A 50 4.75 18.57 -38.51
CA GLU A 50 5.24 17.47 -39.34
C GLU A 50 6.76 17.53 -39.51
N GLN A 51 7.33 18.73 -39.66
CA GLN A 51 8.78 18.92 -39.67
C GLN A 51 9.44 18.46 -38.37
N LYS A 52 8.86 18.79 -37.20
CA LYS A 52 9.37 18.29 -35.91
C LYS A 52 9.29 16.77 -35.82
N MET A 53 8.21 16.18 -36.30
CA MET A 53 8.03 14.72 -36.30
C MET A 53 9.04 14.03 -37.23
N LEU A 54 9.25 14.56 -38.44
CA LEU A 54 10.21 14.02 -39.40
C LEU A 54 11.66 14.19 -38.92
N ALA A 55 12.01 15.36 -38.36
CA ALA A 55 13.31 15.58 -37.74
C ALA A 55 13.57 14.58 -36.61
N LYS A 56 12.53 14.27 -35.82
CA LYS A 56 12.62 13.26 -34.76
C LYS A 56 12.81 11.85 -35.33
N ALA A 57 12.07 11.47 -36.37
CA ALA A 57 12.25 10.18 -37.02
C ALA A 57 13.66 10.01 -37.61
N ASN A 58 14.19 11.07 -38.24
CA ASN A 58 15.54 11.10 -38.78
C ASN A 58 16.60 10.94 -37.69
N GLN A 59 16.44 11.62 -36.55
CA GLN A 59 17.34 11.48 -35.40
C GLN A 59 17.48 10.03 -34.94
N PHE A 60 16.40 9.25 -34.99
CA PHE A 60 16.38 7.85 -34.55
C PHE A 60 16.49 6.85 -35.70
N HIS A 61 16.77 7.31 -36.93
CA HIS A 61 16.94 6.47 -38.12
C HIS A 61 15.75 5.52 -38.38
N PHE A 62 14.51 6.03 -38.19
CA PHE A 62 13.31 5.21 -38.36
C PHE A 62 12.95 4.86 -39.80
N GLY A 63 13.64 5.45 -40.77
CA GLY A 63 13.38 5.26 -42.19
C GLY A 63 12.22 6.10 -42.68
N ASN A 64 11.59 5.64 -43.75
CA ASN A 64 10.47 6.35 -44.36
C ASN A 64 9.18 6.13 -43.58
N PRO A 65 8.28 7.13 -43.57
CA PRO A 65 6.97 6.95 -42.96
C PRO A 65 6.13 5.92 -43.73
N LYS A 66 5.35 5.13 -43.00
CA LYS A 66 4.43 4.13 -43.58
C LYS A 66 3.19 4.76 -44.21
N THR A 67 2.82 5.95 -43.77
CA THR A 67 1.71 6.74 -44.32
C THR A 67 2.24 8.07 -44.84
N PRO A 68 1.65 8.65 -45.91
CA PRO A 68 2.11 9.94 -46.43
C PRO A 68 2.00 11.08 -45.41
N ASN A 69 0.98 11.03 -44.55
CA ASN A 69 0.70 12.05 -43.55
C ASN A 69 0.60 11.43 -42.15
N SER A 70 0.84 12.27 -41.14
CA SER A 70 0.48 11.96 -39.75
C SER A 70 -1.05 11.90 -39.58
N PHE A 71 -1.51 11.20 -38.55
CA PHE A 71 -2.93 11.16 -38.19
C PHE A 71 -3.16 11.66 -36.76
N GLY A 72 -4.32 12.27 -36.54
CA GLY A 72 -4.69 12.82 -35.24
C GLY A 72 -4.92 11.73 -34.21
N VAL A 73 -4.45 11.96 -32.99
CA VAL A 73 -4.69 11.12 -31.83
C VAL A 73 -5.12 11.96 -30.64
N LYS A 74 -5.53 11.32 -29.53
CA LYS A 74 -5.98 12.05 -28.34
C LYS A 74 -4.89 12.98 -27.83
N LYS A 75 -5.13 14.30 -27.92
CA LYS A 75 -4.19 15.37 -27.51
C LYS A 75 -2.86 15.38 -28.29
N GLY A 76 -2.83 14.85 -29.51
CA GLY A 76 -1.60 14.75 -30.28
C GLY A 76 -1.77 14.32 -31.72
N TYR A 77 -0.65 14.02 -32.36
CA TYR A 77 -0.58 13.40 -33.68
C TYR A 77 0.41 12.24 -33.65
N CYS A 78 0.18 11.23 -34.48
CA CYS A 78 1.05 10.07 -34.59
C CYS A 78 1.48 9.89 -36.05
N TRP A 79 2.73 9.48 -36.23
CA TRP A 79 3.26 9.05 -37.51
C TRP A 79 4.04 7.76 -37.34
N ILE A 80 3.67 6.76 -38.12
CA ILE A 80 4.20 5.40 -38.03
C ILE A 80 5.34 5.25 -39.04
N PHE A 81 6.44 4.65 -38.60
CA PHE A 81 7.59 4.31 -39.41
C PHE A 81 7.90 2.80 -39.31
N ASP A 82 8.90 2.33 -40.04
CA ASP A 82 9.29 0.92 -40.01
C ASP A 82 9.88 0.49 -38.66
N ASN A 83 10.72 1.33 -38.06
CA ASN A 83 11.48 0.99 -36.85
C ASN A 83 10.96 1.69 -35.58
N GLY A 84 9.81 2.34 -35.63
CA GLY A 84 9.24 3.06 -34.49
C GLY A 84 8.14 4.02 -34.88
N ASN A 85 7.58 4.70 -33.89
CA ASN A 85 6.55 5.71 -34.08
C ASN A 85 7.02 7.03 -33.50
N VAL A 86 6.61 8.13 -34.14
CA VAL A 86 6.78 9.48 -33.60
C VAL A 86 5.43 10.02 -33.19
N TYR A 87 5.32 10.44 -31.93
CA TYR A 87 4.14 11.07 -31.37
C TYR A 87 4.42 12.53 -31.09
N TYR A 88 3.57 13.41 -31.62
CA TYR A 88 3.61 14.82 -31.31
C TYR A 88 2.61 15.14 -30.20
N ASN A 89 3.12 15.66 -29.08
CA ASN A 89 2.33 16.07 -27.93
C ASN A 89 2.03 17.57 -28.05
N THR A 90 0.76 17.93 -28.32
CA THR A 90 0.38 19.33 -28.56
C THR A 90 0.55 20.20 -27.32
N LYS A 91 0.36 19.65 -26.11
CA LYS A 91 0.56 20.37 -24.84
C LYS A 91 2.03 20.75 -24.64
N ALA A 92 2.95 19.85 -25.01
CA ALA A 92 4.39 20.08 -24.90
C ALA A 92 5.00 20.73 -26.15
N ASN A 93 4.22 20.91 -27.23
CA ASN A 93 4.69 21.35 -28.55
C ASN A 93 5.95 20.60 -29.05
N THR A 94 6.02 19.30 -28.73
CA THR A 94 7.23 18.48 -28.90
C THR A 94 6.90 17.10 -29.47
N ALA A 95 7.76 16.62 -30.39
CA ALA A 95 7.70 15.27 -30.94
C ALA A 95 8.60 14.30 -30.16
N TYR A 96 8.11 13.10 -29.89
CA TYR A 96 8.79 12.05 -29.15
C TYR A 96 8.83 10.73 -29.93
N ALA A 97 10.01 10.11 -29.98
CA ALA A 97 10.22 8.82 -30.61
C ALA A 97 10.02 7.68 -29.60
N ILE A 98 9.12 6.76 -29.92
CA ILE A 98 8.84 5.55 -29.12
C ILE A 98 8.93 4.33 -30.05
N PHE A 99 9.67 3.31 -29.62
CA PHE A 99 10.03 2.16 -30.44
C PHE A 99 10.30 0.91 -29.60
N GLY A 100 10.54 -0.22 -30.26
CA GLY A 100 10.98 -1.46 -29.63
C GLY A 100 10.02 -1.99 -28.56
N PRO A 101 10.54 -2.66 -27.50
CA PRO A 101 9.72 -3.27 -26.46
C PRO A 101 8.82 -2.28 -25.72
N ILE A 102 9.27 -1.03 -25.55
CA ILE A 102 8.46 0.02 -24.90
C ILE A 102 7.23 0.36 -25.75
N LEU A 103 7.37 0.48 -27.07
CA LEU A 103 6.23 0.71 -27.97
C LEU A 103 5.23 -0.45 -27.93
N GLN A 104 5.74 -1.69 -27.87
CA GLN A 104 4.91 -2.90 -27.80
C GLN A 104 4.12 -2.94 -26.48
N LYS A 105 4.81 -2.78 -25.34
CA LYS A 105 4.19 -2.77 -24.00
C LYS A 105 3.15 -1.67 -23.85
N TRP A 106 3.45 -0.47 -24.37
CA TRP A 106 2.48 0.63 -24.38
C TRP A 106 1.26 0.32 -25.25
N GLY A 107 1.45 -0.44 -26.34
CA GLY A 107 0.35 -0.90 -27.19
C GLY A 107 -0.59 -1.89 -26.53
N GLU A 108 -0.07 -2.79 -25.69
CA GLU A 108 -0.88 -3.74 -24.91
C GLU A 108 -1.91 -3.05 -24.02
N ILE A 109 -1.62 -1.82 -23.58
CA ILE A 109 -2.50 -1.03 -22.72
C ILE A 109 -3.23 0.10 -23.46
N GLY A 110 -3.28 0.02 -24.80
CA GLY A 110 -4.10 0.91 -25.64
C GLY A 110 -3.41 2.19 -26.14
N TRP A 111 -2.07 2.22 -26.18
CA TRP A 111 -1.27 3.37 -26.62
C TRP A 111 -1.77 4.69 -25.97
N GLU A 112 -1.98 5.73 -26.77
CA GLU A 112 -2.39 7.06 -26.30
C GLU A 112 -3.85 7.15 -25.84
N ASN A 113 -4.66 6.13 -26.16
CA ASN A 113 -6.01 5.98 -25.64
C ASN A 113 -6.02 5.32 -24.26
N GLY A 114 -4.95 4.63 -23.91
CA GLY A 114 -4.69 4.04 -22.61
C GLY A 114 -4.47 5.07 -21.50
N TRP A 115 -4.44 4.58 -20.27
CA TRP A 115 -4.32 5.43 -19.07
C TRP A 115 -2.96 6.13 -18.95
N LEU A 116 -1.89 5.61 -19.56
CA LEU A 116 -0.56 6.27 -19.58
C LEU A 116 -0.56 7.60 -20.32
N GLY A 117 -1.43 7.76 -21.32
CA GLY A 117 -1.48 8.92 -22.20
C GLY A 117 -0.29 9.01 -23.16
N LEU A 118 0.01 10.23 -23.64
CA LEU A 118 1.08 10.47 -24.60
C LEU A 118 2.46 10.46 -23.96
N PRO A 119 3.52 10.14 -24.73
CA PRO A 119 4.90 10.30 -24.30
C PRO A 119 5.22 11.77 -24.01
N ILE A 120 6.11 11.96 -23.03
CA ILE A 120 6.71 13.25 -22.66
C ILE A 120 8.24 13.20 -22.66
N SER A 121 8.81 12.04 -22.99
CA SER A 121 10.23 11.87 -23.30
C SER A 121 10.40 10.94 -24.50
N ASN A 122 11.57 10.99 -25.13
CA ASN A 122 12.00 9.89 -26.00
C ASN A 122 12.35 8.68 -25.15
N ILE A 123 12.63 7.54 -25.79
CA ILE A 123 13.34 6.44 -25.13
C ILE A 123 14.77 6.90 -24.82
N VAL A 124 15.18 6.74 -23.55
CA VAL A 124 16.48 7.14 -23.03
C VAL A 124 17.16 5.94 -22.38
N ARG A 125 18.45 5.74 -22.70
CA ARG A 125 19.32 4.77 -22.04
C ARG A 125 19.66 5.22 -20.64
N ILE A 126 19.46 4.35 -19.66
CA ILE A 126 19.86 4.58 -18.27
C ILE A 126 21.38 4.44 -18.18
N SER A 127 22.06 5.52 -17.79
CA SER A 127 23.52 5.59 -17.76
C SER A 127 24.13 4.46 -16.92
N GLY A 128 25.18 3.81 -17.45
CA GLY A 128 25.86 2.70 -16.78
C GLY A 128 25.10 1.37 -16.80
N THR A 129 24.00 1.24 -17.54
CA THR A 129 23.21 0.01 -17.64
C THR A 129 22.83 -0.32 -19.09
N ASN A 130 22.28 -1.52 -19.31
CA ASN A 130 21.65 -1.92 -20.58
C ASN A 130 20.12 -1.76 -20.55
N ALA A 131 19.61 -0.85 -19.73
CA ALA A 131 18.18 -0.62 -19.57
C ALA A 131 17.76 0.71 -20.20
N ASP A 132 16.58 0.73 -20.81
CA ASP A 132 15.99 1.91 -21.43
C ASP A 132 14.70 2.28 -20.72
N PHE A 133 14.32 3.56 -20.76
CA PHE A 133 13.03 4.01 -20.24
C PHE A 133 12.42 5.11 -21.11
N ALA A 134 11.10 5.24 -21.04
CA ALA A 134 10.38 6.40 -21.55
C ALA A 134 9.31 6.83 -20.58
N THR A 135 9.13 8.13 -20.47
CA THR A 135 8.17 8.76 -19.58
C THR A 135 6.94 9.17 -20.38
N PHE A 136 5.78 8.84 -19.84
CA PHE A 136 4.47 9.17 -20.35
C PHE A 136 3.77 10.13 -19.39
N THR A 137 2.63 10.68 -19.82
CA THR A 137 1.89 11.68 -19.04
C THR A 137 1.55 11.20 -17.63
N ASN A 138 1.14 9.94 -17.48
CA ASN A 138 0.69 9.37 -16.20
C ASN A 138 1.55 8.21 -15.68
N GLY A 139 2.67 7.90 -16.34
CA GLY A 139 3.51 6.77 -15.94
C GLY A 139 4.84 6.72 -16.66
N THR A 140 5.59 5.64 -16.43
CA THR A 140 6.89 5.38 -17.05
C THR A 140 6.93 3.92 -17.44
N ILE A 141 7.54 3.63 -18.59
CA ILE A 141 7.83 2.26 -19.01
C ILE A 141 9.34 2.10 -19.02
N THR A 142 9.83 1.05 -18.37
CA THR A 142 11.24 0.67 -18.34
C THR A 142 11.41 -0.67 -19.02
N THR A 143 12.51 -0.88 -19.75
CA THR A 143 12.86 -2.18 -20.31
C THR A 143 14.29 -2.53 -19.98
N SER A 144 14.52 -3.76 -19.53
CA SER A 144 15.86 -4.31 -19.33
C SER A 144 15.86 -5.80 -19.65
N THR A 145 17.04 -6.37 -19.88
CA THR A 145 17.18 -7.83 -20.06
C THR A 145 16.86 -8.62 -18.78
N LYS A 146 17.00 -8.00 -17.61
CA LYS A 146 16.80 -8.65 -16.30
C LYS A 146 15.35 -8.63 -15.84
N THR A 147 14.64 -7.53 -16.07
CA THR A 147 13.27 -7.31 -15.58
C THR A 147 12.20 -7.36 -16.67
N GLY A 148 12.59 -7.41 -17.94
CA GLY A 148 11.67 -7.27 -19.07
C GLY A 148 11.16 -5.83 -19.20
N THR A 149 10.03 -5.66 -19.89
CA THR A 149 9.39 -4.36 -20.09
C THR A 149 8.21 -4.18 -19.15
N GLN A 150 8.33 -3.25 -18.21
CA GLN A 150 7.39 -3.06 -17.11
C GLN A 150 6.89 -1.62 -17.05
N ILE A 151 5.64 -1.45 -16.63
CA ILE A 151 4.96 -0.16 -16.48
C ILE A 151 4.89 0.21 -15.01
N ILE A 152 5.18 1.47 -14.69
CA ILE A 152 4.98 2.04 -13.35
C ILE A 152 4.18 3.34 -13.44
N GLY A 153 3.14 3.47 -12.61
CA GLY A 153 2.24 4.61 -12.61
C GLY A 153 1.86 5.10 -11.21
N GLY A 154 1.03 6.14 -11.19
CA GLY A 154 0.37 6.63 -9.96
C GLY A 154 1.32 6.87 -8.78
N ALA A 155 0.87 6.47 -7.59
CA ALA A 155 1.60 6.68 -6.34
C ALA A 155 2.89 5.84 -6.26
N PHE A 156 2.94 4.66 -6.88
CA PHE A 156 4.18 3.87 -6.92
C PHE A 156 5.26 4.57 -7.74
N ARG A 157 4.90 5.18 -8.88
CA ARG A 157 5.83 5.99 -9.66
C ARG A 157 6.33 7.20 -8.89
N GLU A 158 5.44 7.89 -8.17
CA GLU A 158 5.81 9.03 -7.35
C GLU A 158 6.82 8.63 -6.25
N TYR A 159 6.53 7.56 -5.52
CA TYR A 159 7.45 7.00 -4.53
C TYR A 159 8.80 6.64 -5.17
N TRP A 160 8.78 5.92 -6.29
CA TRP A 160 9.97 5.47 -6.99
C TRP A 160 10.82 6.64 -7.47
N TYR A 161 10.22 7.69 -8.03
CA TYR A 161 10.93 8.89 -8.46
C TYR A 161 11.51 9.71 -7.31
N ASN A 162 10.78 9.82 -6.19
CA ASN A 162 11.31 10.45 -4.97
C ASN A 162 12.54 9.71 -4.42
N ASP A 163 12.63 8.41 -4.70
CA ASP A 163 13.77 7.54 -4.34
C ASP A 163 14.87 7.46 -5.41
N GLY A 164 14.80 8.29 -6.47
CA GLY A 164 15.81 8.37 -7.53
C GLY A 164 15.43 7.67 -8.85
N GLY A 165 14.23 7.09 -8.91
CA GLY A 165 13.64 6.53 -10.12
C GLY A 165 14.46 5.40 -10.71
N GLN A 166 14.74 5.49 -12.00
CA GLN A 166 15.57 4.54 -12.74
C GLN A 166 16.99 4.36 -12.17
N ASN A 167 17.43 5.28 -11.31
CA ASN A 167 18.72 5.22 -10.61
C ASN A 167 18.58 4.88 -9.12
N SER A 168 17.39 4.52 -8.66
CA SER A 168 17.15 4.13 -7.27
C SER A 168 18.03 2.93 -6.89
N LYS A 169 18.82 3.10 -5.84
CA LYS A 169 19.62 2.01 -5.25
C LYS A 169 18.79 1.11 -4.32
N LYS A 170 17.65 1.63 -3.84
CA LYS A 170 16.79 0.96 -2.87
C LYS A 170 15.75 0.07 -3.54
N LEU A 171 15.19 0.50 -4.68
CA LEU A 171 14.20 -0.25 -5.45
C LEU A 171 14.82 -0.85 -6.72
N GLY A 172 15.66 -0.09 -7.44
CA GLY A 172 16.07 -0.47 -8.80
C GLY A 172 14.92 -0.33 -9.79
N LEU A 173 14.94 -1.11 -10.88
CA LEU A 173 13.87 -1.09 -11.89
C LEU A 173 12.65 -1.92 -11.47
N PRO A 174 11.45 -1.58 -11.96
CA PRO A 174 10.28 -2.44 -11.82
C PRO A 174 10.54 -3.82 -12.45
N LYS A 175 10.13 -4.88 -11.74
CA LYS A 175 10.22 -6.30 -12.12
C LYS A 175 8.87 -6.85 -12.60
N THR A 176 7.78 -6.25 -12.13
CA THR A 176 6.41 -6.57 -12.54
C THR A 176 5.68 -5.29 -12.91
N ASP A 177 4.59 -5.41 -13.65
CA ASP A 177 3.52 -4.41 -13.61
C ASP A 177 2.85 -4.42 -12.21
N GLU A 178 1.90 -3.51 -11.97
CA GLU A 178 1.11 -3.53 -10.74
C GLU A 178 0.23 -4.79 -10.66
N VAL A 179 0.34 -5.51 -9.56
CA VAL A 179 -0.46 -6.70 -9.24
C VAL A 179 -1.57 -6.33 -8.27
N THR A 180 -2.79 -6.77 -8.54
CA THR A 180 -3.95 -6.55 -7.64
C THR A 180 -3.99 -7.64 -6.58
N ILE A 181 -4.25 -7.25 -5.33
CA ILE A 181 -4.44 -8.13 -4.18
C ILE A 181 -5.64 -7.69 -3.36
N ASN A 182 -6.12 -8.54 -2.45
CA ASN A 182 -7.14 -8.19 -1.46
C ASN A 182 -6.75 -8.78 -0.12
N GLU A 183 -5.82 -8.11 0.56
CA GLU A 183 -5.17 -8.63 1.76
C GLU A 183 -5.18 -7.54 2.83
N LYS A 184 -6.00 -7.67 3.88
CA LYS A 184 -6.04 -6.73 5.02
C LYS A 184 -6.11 -5.24 4.62
N GLY A 185 -6.91 -4.90 3.60
CA GLY A 185 -7.07 -3.53 3.10
C GLY A 185 -6.00 -3.06 2.11
N TYR A 186 -4.97 -3.87 1.86
CA TYR A 186 -4.03 -3.64 0.77
C TYR A 186 -4.61 -4.11 -0.56
N THR A 187 -4.51 -3.26 -1.59
CA THR A 187 -5.19 -3.52 -2.87
C THR A 187 -4.24 -3.81 -4.03
N ARG A 188 -2.99 -3.36 -3.93
CA ARG A 188 -2.00 -3.49 -5.01
C ARG A 188 -0.60 -3.67 -4.45
N TYR A 189 0.25 -4.34 -5.20
CA TYR A 189 1.70 -4.28 -5.02
C TYR A 189 2.42 -4.21 -6.36
N GLN A 190 3.67 -3.78 -6.33
CA GLN A 190 4.57 -3.85 -7.47
C GLN A 190 5.97 -4.24 -6.99
N GLN A 191 6.57 -5.22 -7.66
CA GLN A 191 7.91 -5.69 -7.35
C GLN A 191 8.94 -4.94 -8.18
N PHE A 192 10.08 -4.67 -7.55
CA PHE A 192 11.25 -4.05 -8.14
C PHE A 192 12.46 -4.97 -7.95
N GLU A 193 13.61 -4.62 -8.51
CA GLU A 193 14.82 -5.43 -8.41
C GLU A 193 15.27 -5.70 -6.96
N PHE A 194 15.07 -4.73 -6.07
CA PHE A 194 15.61 -4.74 -4.70
C PHE A 194 14.55 -4.51 -3.61
N GLY A 195 13.27 -4.51 -3.95
CA GLY A 195 12.19 -4.38 -2.98
C GLY A 195 10.80 -4.45 -3.60
N THR A 196 9.77 -4.38 -2.76
CA THR A 196 8.37 -4.39 -3.17
C THR A 196 7.65 -3.19 -2.57
N LEU A 197 6.83 -2.53 -3.38
CA LEU A 197 5.91 -1.49 -2.91
C LEU A 197 4.49 -2.06 -2.79
N PHE A 198 3.80 -1.73 -1.71
CA PHE A 198 2.39 -2.05 -1.49
C PHE A 198 1.56 -0.78 -1.37
N TRP A 199 0.32 -0.82 -1.87
CA TRP A 199 -0.68 0.21 -1.65
C TRP A 199 -1.56 -0.16 -0.47
N GLY A 200 -1.46 0.62 0.60
CA GLY A 200 -2.11 0.34 1.88
C GLY A 200 -3.52 0.92 2.05
N PRO A 201 -4.21 0.55 3.14
CA PRO A 201 -5.58 0.98 3.42
C PRO A 201 -5.73 2.47 3.70
N ASN A 202 -4.65 3.15 4.13
CA ASN A 202 -4.64 4.59 4.42
C ASN A 202 -4.22 5.44 3.20
N ARG A 203 -4.24 4.85 2.00
CA ARG A 203 -3.78 5.48 0.74
C ARG A 203 -2.30 5.85 0.76
N GLU A 204 -1.50 5.02 1.41
CA GLU A 204 -0.06 5.13 1.53
C GLU A 204 0.66 4.11 0.65
N VAL A 205 1.90 4.43 0.29
CA VAL A 205 2.83 3.49 -0.34
C VAL A 205 3.81 2.98 0.71
N LEU A 206 3.79 1.67 0.96
CA LEU A 206 4.71 1.03 1.89
C LEU A 206 5.81 0.29 1.14
N TYR A 207 7.05 0.47 1.58
CA TYR A 207 8.22 -0.20 1.05
C TYR A 207 8.61 -1.41 1.90
N PHE A 208 8.89 -2.52 1.23
CA PHE A 208 9.47 -3.72 1.82
C PHE A 208 10.77 -4.07 1.09
N PRO A 209 11.86 -4.40 1.81
CA PRO A 209 13.16 -4.70 1.20
C PRO A 209 13.22 -6.06 0.49
N ASP A 210 12.22 -6.93 0.68
CA ASP A 210 12.13 -8.19 -0.05
C ASP A 210 11.52 -7.95 -1.45
N ALA A 211 12.33 -8.14 -2.49
CA ALA A 211 11.97 -7.99 -3.90
C ALA A 211 10.96 -9.02 -4.42
N ASN A 212 10.76 -10.12 -3.69
CA ASN A 212 9.80 -11.17 -4.06
C ASN A 212 8.58 -11.20 -3.14
N LYS A 213 8.43 -10.20 -2.26
CA LYS A 213 7.29 -10.13 -1.33
C LYS A 213 5.98 -10.00 -2.13
N THR A 214 4.99 -10.80 -1.77
CA THR A 214 3.65 -10.79 -2.39
C THR A 214 2.53 -10.50 -1.39
N LYS A 215 2.86 -10.49 -0.10
CA LYS A 215 1.94 -10.22 1.01
C LYS A 215 2.52 -9.13 1.92
N PRO A 216 1.70 -8.16 2.39
CA PRO A 216 2.15 -7.00 3.17
C PRO A 216 2.42 -7.31 4.65
N TYR A 217 2.37 -8.59 5.03
CA TYR A 217 2.59 -9.06 6.39
C TYR A 217 3.72 -10.09 6.44
N THR A 218 4.22 -10.32 7.65
CA THR A 218 5.12 -11.42 7.98
C THR A 218 4.39 -12.33 8.96
N SER A 219 4.50 -13.64 8.79
CA SER A 219 3.90 -14.58 9.73
C SER A 219 4.78 -14.69 10.97
N PHE A 220 4.19 -14.50 12.13
CA PHE A 220 4.84 -14.66 13.42
C PHE A 220 4.18 -15.77 14.22
N LYS A 221 4.97 -16.46 15.03
CA LYS A 221 4.46 -17.32 16.11
C LYS A 221 4.59 -16.59 17.44
N ILE A 222 3.50 -16.53 18.19
CA ILE A 222 3.49 -16.09 19.58
C ILE A 222 3.40 -17.35 20.43
N LYS A 223 4.38 -17.53 21.31
CA LYS A 223 4.36 -18.57 22.35
C LYS A 223 4.26 -17.91 23.70
N LEU A 224 3.32 -18.38 24.50
CA LEU A 224 3.28 -18.09 25.92
C LEU A 224 3.92 -19.25 26.68
N SER A 225 4.85 -18.95 27.59
CA SER A 225 5.43 -19.92 28.52
C SER A 225 4.44 -20.27 29.64
N PRO A 226 4.63 -21.41 30.34
CA PRO A 226 3.83 -21.77 31.53
C PRO A 226 3.69 -20.61 32.50
N ILE A 227 2.46 -20.40 32.99
CA ILE A 227 2.12 -19.32 33.91
C ILE A 227 2.40 -19.80 35.33
N GLN A 228 3.22 -19.08 36.07
CA GLN A 228 3.49 -19.36 37.48
C GLN A 228 2.66 -18.43 38.36
N LEU A 229 1.99 -19.00 39.36
CA LEU A 229 1.16 -18.30 40.33
C LEU A 229 1.73 -18.44 41.73
N ASN A 230 2.21 -17.33 42.30
CA ASN A 230 2.80 -17.32 43.64
C ASN A 230 1.99 -16.41 44.58
N CYS A 231 1.48 -16.93 45.70
CA CYS A 231 0.96 -16.07 46.76
C CYS A 231 2.09 -15.61 47.68
N LEU A 232 2.15 -14.30 47.91
CA LEU A 232 2.95 -13.66 48.94
C LEU A 232 2.01 -13.41 50.13
N GLY A 233 2.14 -14.21 51.19
CA GLY A 233 1.37 -14.02 52.42
C GLY A 233 1.75 -12.71 53.13
N SER A 234 0.81 -12.14 53.91
CA SER A 234 1.17 -11.16 54.92
C SER A 234 1.85 -11.86 56.10
N SER A 235 2.81 -11.19 56.72
CA SER A 235 3.56 -11.69 57.89
C SER A 235 2.72 -11.88 59.16
N ASP A 236 1.41 -11.61 59.11
CA ASP A 236 0.62 -11.28 60.30
C ASP A 236 -0.42 -12.35 60.68
N GLU A 237 -0.58 -13.43 59.91
CA GLU A 237 -1.44 -14.55 60.30
C GLU A 237 -0.63 -15.74 60.84
N VAL A 238 -0.78 -15.97 62.14
CA VAL A 238 -0.18 -17.07 62.88
C VAL A 238 -0.72 -18.41 62.39
N MET A 239 0.20 -19.20 61.85
CA MET A 239 0.22 -20.67 61.69
C MET A 239 -0.95 -21.42 62.35
N GLY A 240 -1.92 -21.84 61.54
CA GLY A 240 -3.00 -22.73 61.94
C GLY A 240 -3.89 -23.09 60.76
N ASN A 241 -3.50 -24.15 60.04
CA ASN A 241 -4.05 -24.69 58.79
C ASN A 241 -3.57 -23.97 57.53
N SER A 242 -2.97 -24.74 56.61
CA SER A 242 -2.64 -24.31 55.25
C SER A 242 -3.93 -23.97 54.52
N LYS A 243 -4.35 -22.71 54.56
CA LYS A 243 -5.40 -22.24 53.67
C LYS A 243 -4.87 -22.22 52.24
N GLU A 244 -5.69 -22.78 51.36
CA GLU A 244 -5.39 -22.99 49.95
C GLU A 244 -6.34 -22.10 49.16
N LEU A 245 -5.79 -21.09 48.49
CA LEU A 245 -6.56 -20.22 47.61
C LEU A 245 -6.93 -20.99 46.36
N GLN A 246 -8.23 -21.21 46.14
CA GLN A 246 -8.69 -21.89 44.94
C GLN A 246 -9.10 -20.86 43.88
N LEU A 247 -8.29 -20.75 42.82
CA LEU A 247 -8.52 -19.76 41.78
C LEU A 247 -9.46 -20.28 40.69
N TYR A 248 -10.47 -19.48 40.39
CA TYR A 248 -11.46 -19.72 39.34
C TYR A 248 -11.51 -18.53 38.37
N GLY A 249 -11.87 -18.76 37.10
CA GLY A 249 -12.05 -17.70 36.11
C GLY A 249 -11.42 -17.98 34.75
N PHE A 250 -10.74 -16.99 34.14
CA PHE A 250 -10.04 -17.15 32.87
C PHE A 250 -8.91 -16.14 32.64
N MET A 251 -8.03 -16.47 31.69
CA MET A 251 -7.03 -15.56 31.11
C MET A 251 -7.09 -15.67 29.59
N ASP A 252 -7.27 -14.54 28.92
CA ASP A 252 -7.33 -14.46 27.46
C ASP A 252 -6.11 -13.73 26.90
N VAL A 253 -5.64 -14.20 25.74
CA VAL A 253 -4.54 -13.55 25.02
C VAL A 253 -5.01 -13.22 23.61
N ALA A 254 -5.01 -11.94 23.28
CA ALA A 254 -5.42 -11.43 21.99
C ALA A 254 -4.39 -10.44 21.45
N VAL A 255 -4.20 -10.46 20.13
CA VAL A 255 -3.29 -9.55 19.42
C VAL A 255 -4.13 -8.44 18.80
N PHE A 256 -3.67 -7.21 18.90
CA PHE A 256 -4.35 -6.03 18.37
C PHE A 256 -3.45 -5.27 17.41
N ASP A 257 -4.04 -4.79 16.32
CA ASP A 257 -3.39 -3.99 15.29
C ASP A 257 -3.10 -2.55 15.78
N GLU A 258 -2.49 -1.74 14.92
CA GLU A 258 -2.23 -0.32 15.20
C GLU A 258 -3.49 0.51 15.48
N PHE A 259 -4.66 0.05 15.03
CA PHE A 259 -5.96 0.71 15.21
C PHE A 259 -6.73 0.18 16.43
N GLY A 260 -6.18 -0.81 17.14
CA GLY A 260 -6.84 -1.45 18.28
C GLY A 260 -7.94 -2.43 17.88
N GLN A 261 -7.94 -2.93 16.64
CA GLN A 261 -8.78 -4.05 16.22
C GLN A 261 -8.06 -5.37 16.46
N GLU A 262 -8.81 -6.40 16.85
CA GLU A 262 -8.23 -7.71 17.14
C GLU A 262 -7.77 -8.42 15.85
N ILE A 263 -6.51 -8.83 15.82
CA ILE A 263 -5.93 -9.70 14.80
C ILE A 263 -6.23 -11.14 15.20
N LYS A 264 -7.11 -11.81 14.44
CA LYS A 264 -7.35 -13.25 14.61
C LYS A 264 -6.13 -14.04 14.13
N ASN A 265 -5.88 -15.19 14.76
CA ASN A 265 -4.84 -16.11 14.31
C ASN A 265 -5.19 -16.70 12.92
N ILE A 266 -4.28 -17.46 12.32
CA ILE A 266 -4.50 -18.09 11.01
C ILE A 266 -5.67 -19.10 10.98
N GLN A 267 -6.17 -19.52 12.15
CA GLN A 267 -7.34 -20.39 12.32
C GLN A 267 -8.63 -19.59 12.59
N ASN A 268 -8.56 -18.26 12.53
CA ASN A 268 -9.64 -17.33 12.80
C ASN A 268 -10.21 -17.38 14.23
N THR A 269 -9.38 -17.67 15.23
CA THR A 269 -9.78 -17.74 16.65
C THR A 269 -9.09 -16.69 17.52
N SER A 270 -9.82 -16.21 18.53
CA SER A 270 -9.23 -15.61 19.75
C SER A 270 -8.97 -16.74 20.73
N ASN A 271 -7.86 -16.72 21.46
CA ASN A 271 -7.49 -17.84 22.30
C ASN A 271 -7.66 -17.48 23.77
N SER A 272 -8.65 -18.12 24.39
CA SER A 272 -8.74 -18.20 25.83
C SER A 272 -7.87 -19.35 26.32
N LEU A 273 -7.01 -19.06 27.30
CA LEU A 273 -6.12 -20.07 27.85
C LEU A 273 -6.83 -21.05 28.77
N MET A 274 -7.92 -20.59 29.38
CA MET A 274 -8.54 -21.23 30.54
C MET A 274 -10.06 -21.41 30.35
N ASP A 275 -10.50 -21.61 29.10
CA ASP A 275 -11.93 -21.66 28.76
C ASP A 275 -12.60 -23.00 29.13
N THR A 276 -13.44 -22.97 30.15
CA THR A 276 -14.90 -23.27 30.11
C THR A 276 -15.38 -23.81 31.47
N ASN A 277 -16.45 -23.18 31.98
CA ASN A 277 -17.20 -23.44 33.23
C ASN A 277 -16.58 -23.03 34.56
N ARG A 278 -16.07 -21.79 34.76
CA ARG A 278 -15.63 -21.28 36.10
C ARG A 278 -15.05 -22.43 36.96
N ASN A 279 -14.14 -23.20 36.36
CA ASN A 279 -13.63 -24.43 36.95
C ASN A 279 -12.36 -24.09 37.69
N HIS A 280 -11.97 -24.96 38.61
CA HIS A 280 -10.79 -24.76 39.42
C HIS A 280 -9.55 -24.74 38.52
N ILE A 281 -8.83 -23.62 38.48
CA ILE A 281 -7.69 -23.39 37.58
C ILE A 281 -6.38 -23.72 38.28
N ALA A 282 -6.26 -23.36 39.55
CA ALA A 282 -5.07 -23.58 40.35
C ALA A 282 -5.39 -23.49 41.85
N THR A 283 -4.62 -24.23 42.64
CA THR A 283 -4.56 -24.09 44.10
C THR A 283 -3.26 -23.41 44.47
N VAL A 284 -3.29 -22.31 45.22
CA VAL A 284 -2.06 -21.63 45.67
C VAL A 284 -2.02 -21.61 47.20
N SER A 285 -0.88 -21.94 47.79
CA SER A 285 -0.71 -21.91 49.25
C SER A 285 -0.63 -20.46 49.73
N GLU A 286 -1.49 -20.09 50.68
CA GLU A 286 -1.53 -18.74 51.26
C GLU A 286 -0.36 -18.45 52.21
N THR A 287 0.33 -19.49 52.68
CA THR A 287 1.38 -19.40 53.71
C THR A 287 2.77 -18.97 53.18
N GLY A 288 2.87 -18.59 51.90
CA GLY A 288 4.10 -18.06 51.29
C GLY A 288 5.29 -19.04 51.21
N SER A 289 5.10 -20.32 51.53
CA SER A 289 6.19 -21.32 51.64
C SER A 289 6.27 -22.34 50.49
N GLY A 290 5.40 -22.23 49.48
CA GLY A 290 5.32 -23.19 48.37
C GLY A 290 5.83 -22.64 47.04
N ASN A 291 6.52 -23.48 46.26
CA ASN A 291 6.65 -23.28 44.81
C ASN A 291 5.24 -23.09 44.24
N GLY A 292 5.00 -21.95 43.59
CA GLY A 292 3.69 -21.59 43.08
C GLY A 292 3.08 -22.64 42.17
N SER A 293 1.75 -22.66 42.10
CA SER A 293 1.06 -23.49 41.11
C SER A 293 1.46 -23.04 39.72
N VAL A 294 1.87 -24.00 38.91
CA VAL A 294 2.14 -23.79 37.49
C VAL A 294 0.89 -24.17 36.74
N ILE A 295 0.31 -23.22 36.02
CA ILE A 295 -0.73 -23.55 35.06
C ILE A 295 -0.02 -23.97 33.76
N PRO A 296 -0.12 -25.25 33.37
CA PRO A 296 0.39 -25.67 32.09
C PRO A 296 -0.44 -25.01 31.00
N VAL A 297 0.19 -24.13 30.24
CA VAL A 297 -0.28 -23.81 28.89
C VAL A 297 0.26 -24.91 28.01
N ASP A 298 -0.61 -25.68 27.37
CA ASP A 298 -0.26 -26.81 26.49
C ASP A 298 0.61 -26.38 25.29
N ASP A 299 1.87 -25.99 25.52
CA ASP A 299 2.83 -25.49 24.51
C ASP A 299 2.17 -24.69 23.37
N ARG A 300 1.17 -23.86 23.71
CA ARG A 300 0.26 -23.32 22.70
C ARG A 300 1.03 -22.26 21.93
N ILE A 301 1.25 -22.54 20.65
CA ILE A 301 1.89 -21.62 19.73
C ILE A 301 0.83 -21.13 18.76
N TRP A 302 0.57 -19.83 18.79
CA TRP A 302 -0.39 -19.20 17.91
C TRP A 302 0.33 -18.49 16.78
N GLN A 303 -0.12 -18.72 15.56
CA GLN A 303 0.43 -18.08 14.39
C GLN A 303 -0.47 -16.94 13.93
N TYR A 304 0.15 -15.77 13.75
CA TYR A 304 -0.50 -14.54 13.32
C TYR A 304 0.22 -13.97 12.11
N ASP A 305 -0.55 -13.43 11.18
CA ASP A 305 0.01 -12.60 10.11
C ASP A 305 0.00 -11.14 10.57
N ILE A 306 1.18 -10.57 10.81
CA ILE A 306 1.35 -9.24 11.41
C ILE A 306 2.14 -8.36 10.42
N THR A 307 1.67 -7.14 10.17
CA THR A 307 2.33 -6.17 9.29
C THR A 307 3.45 -5.43 10.03
N SER A 308 4.31 -4.72 9.31
CA SER A 308 5.33 -3.87 9.95
C SER A 308 4.73 -2.72 10.77
N LEU A 309 3.53 -2.26 10.39
CA LEU A 309 2.83 -1.20 11.13
C LEU A 309 2.24 -1.73 12.44
N ASP A 310 1.66 -2.94 12.40
CA ASP A 310 1.22 -3.67 13.57
C ASP A 310 2.38 -3.91 14.55
N ILE A 311 3.58 -4.25 14.05
CA ILE A 311 4.76 -4.43 14.92
C ILE A 311 5.08 -3.12 15.65
N GLU A 312 5.09 -1.98 14.95
CA GLU A 312 5.49 -0.70 15.56
C GLU A 312 4.47 -0.17 16.58
N ASN A 313 3.18 -0.37 16.32
CA ASN A 313 2.10 0.32 17.04
C ASN A 313 1.12 -0.61 17.75
N GLY A 314 0.96 -1.84 17.28
CA GLY A 314 0.10 -2.87 17.85
C GLY A 314 0.61 -3.44 19.17
N TYR A 315 -0.20 -4.31 19.76
CA TYR A 315 0.06 -4.85 21.09
C TYR A 315 -0.61 -6.21 21.31
N ILE A 316 -0.05 -6.99 22.22
CA ILE A 316 -0.72 -8.16 22.79
C ILE A 316 -1.43 -7.69 24.05
N ARG A 317 -2.73 -7.96 24.14
CA ARG A 317 -3.50 -7.78 25.37
C ARG A 317 -3.67 -9.12 26.05
N ILE A 318 -3.37 -9.13 27.33
CA ILE A 318 -3.72 -10.21 28.23
C ILE A 318 -4.86 -9.72 29.11
N THR A 319 -6.00 -10.39 29.07
CA THR A 319 -7.16 -10.07 29.90
C THR A 319 -7.29 -11.12 31.00
N TYR A 320 -7.58 -10.66 32.22
CA TYR A 320 -7.70 -11.47 33.42
C TYR A 320 -9.08 -11.35 34.05
N ASN A 321 -9.60 -12.49 34.45
CA ASN A 321 -10.72 -12.60 35.36
C ASN A 321 -10.42 -13.72 36.34
N PHE A 322 -9.98 -13.39 37.55
CA PHE A 322 -9.75 -14.37 38.62
C PHE A 322 -10.65 -14.06 39.81
N SER A 323 -11.15 -15.10 40.44
CA SER A 323 -11.96 -15.03 41.65
C SER A 323 -11.60 -16.20 42.56
N ASP A 324 -11.61 -15.93 43.86
CA ASP A 324 -11.56 -16.99 44.86
C ASP A 324 -12.95 -17.62 45.05
N LYS A 325 -13.01 -18.88 45.48
CA LYS A 325 -14.26 -19.67 45.57
C LYS A 325 -14.92 -19.62 46.93
N ASP A 326 -14.29 -19.01 47.92
CA ASP A 326 -14.68 -19.17 49.31
C ASP A 326 -16.17 -18.90 49.50
N PHE A 327 -16.90 -19.98 49.80
CA PHE A 327 -18.36 -20.06 49.76
C PHE A 327 -19.04 -19.19 50.85
N TYR A 328 -18.26 -18.50 51.69
CA TYR A 328 -18.71 -17.87 52.93
C TYR A 328 -18.43 -16.36 53.03
N SER A 329 -17.72 -15.72 52.08
CA SER A 329 -17.64 -14.26 51.95
C SER A 329 -17.83 -13.84 50.49
N SER A 330 -18.87 -13.06 50.21
CA SER A 330 -19.31 -12.73 48.86
C SER A 330 -18.51 -11.62 48.15
N ASP A 331 -17.42 -11.14 48.76
CA ASP A 331 -16.86 -9.82 48.45
C ASP A 331 -15.40 -9.86 47.93
N ASP A 332 -14.83 -11.04 47.75
CA ASP A 332 -13.38 -11.26 47.55
C ASP A 332 -12.99 -11.38 46.06
N TYR A 333 -12.98 -10.24 45.38
CA TYR A 333 -12.40 -10.12 44.05
C TYR A 333 -10.92 -9.70 44.15
N LEU A 334 -10.01 -10.53 43.65
CA LEU A 334 -8.59 -10.19 43.50
C LEU A 334 -8.39 -8.91 42.70
N GLN A 335 -7.83 -7.86 43.32
CA GLN A 335 -7.58 -6.56 42.70
C GLN A 335 -6.17 -6.46 42.11
N LEU A 336 -6.01 -6.40 40.78
CA LEU A 336 -4.69 -6.17 40.16
C LEU A 336 -4.08 -4.85 40.65
N GLN A 337 -2.85 -4.91 41.14
CA GLN A 337 -2.03 -3.78 41.55
C GLN A 337 -0.81 -3.70 40.62
N GLY A 338 -0.47 -2.51 40.13
CA GLY A 338 0.70 -2.31 39.25
C GLY A 338 1.89 -1.69 39.97
N GLU A 339 3.10 -2.03 39.55
CA GLU A 339 4.35 -1.36 40.00
C GLU A 339 4.63 -0.01 39.29
N SER A 340 3.92 0.36 38.21
CA SER A 340 4.26 1.58 37.43
C SER A 340 3.16 2.25 36.57
N GLY A 341 1.88 1.86 36.64
CA GLY A 341 0.77 2.48 35.86
C GLY A 341 0.86 2.20 34.33
N SER A 342 -0.20 2.22 33.51
CA SER A 342 -1.60 2.64 33.65
C SER A 342 -2.52 1.51 33.18
N TRP A 343 -3.61 1.26 33.92
CA TRP A 343 -4.59 0.22 33.62
C TRP A 343 -5.92 0.88 33.24
N ASN A 344 -6.39 0.67 32.01
CA ASN A 344 -7.67 1.23 31.56
C ASN A 344 -8.78 0.19 31.78
N TYR A 345 -9.96 0.64 32.18
CA TYR A 345 -11.14 -0.19 32.34
C TYR A 345 -12.16 0.23 31.30
N ARG A 346 -12.52 -0.60 30.30
CA ARG A 346 -13.74 -0.39 29.48
C ARG A 346 -14.33 -1.69 28.92
N ASN A 347 -15.66 -1.69 28.85
CA ASN A 347 -16.57 -2.75 28.39
C ASN A 347 -16.54 -4.06 29.20
N GLY A 348 -17.09 -4.02 30.42
CA GLY A 348 -17.42 -5.24 31.17
C GLY A 348 -16.28 -5.79 32.03
N SER A 349 -15.64 -4.91 32.80
CA SER A 349 -15.04 -5.18 34.12
C SER A 349 -13.94 -6.26 34.27
N PHE A 350 -13.08 -6.47 33.27
CA PHE A 350 -11.90 -7.33 33.40
C PHE A 350 -10.60 -6.54 33.36
N LYS A 351 -9.62 -6.97 34.16
CA LYS A 351 -8.32 -6.31 34.28
C LYS A 351 -7.43 -6.81 33.14
N TYR A 352 -6.62 -5.96 32.52
CA TYR A 352 -5.81 -6.40 31.37
C TYR A 352 -4.47 -5.71 31.27
N ARG A 353 -3.44 -6.39 30.74
CA ARG A 353 -2.13 -5.81 30.41
C ARG A 353 -1.93 -5.74 28.91
N ASP A 354 -1.48 -4.59 28.42
CA ASP A 354 -1.00 -4.45 27.05
C ASP A 354 0.54 -4.54 27.01
N ILE A 355 1.06 -5.32 26.06
CA ILE A 355 2.49 -5.48 25.78
C ILE A 355 2.70 -5.08 24.33
N LYS A 356 3.53 -4.05 24.09
CA LYS A 356 3.77 -3.53 22.74
C LYS A 356 4.51 -4.57 21.89
N LEU A 357 4.03 -4.80 20.66
CA LEU A 357 4.64 -5.77 19.74
C LEU A 357 6.09 -5.41 19.42
N LYS A 358 6.43 -4.12 19.27
CA LYS A 358 7.80 -3.67 19.04
C LYS A 358 8.80 -4.01 20.14
N GLU A 359 8.34 -4.10 21.39
CA GLU A 359 9.22 -4.49 22.51
C GLU A 359 9.58 -5.97 22.37
N LEU A 360 8.57 -6.80 22.10
CA LEU A 360 8.73 -8.24 21.87
C LEU A 360 9.59 -8.53 20.62
N TYR A 361 9.38 -7.79 19.54
CA TYR A 361 10.13 -7.95 18.30
C TYR A 361 11.63 -7.66 18.48
N LYS A 362 11.99 -6.63 19.28
CA LYS A 362 13.40 -6.28 19.54
C LYS A 362 14.10 -7.24 20.49
N GLN A 363 13.40 -7.68 21.53
CA GLN A 363 13.99 -8.49 22.61
C GLN A 363 13.90 -10.00 22.34
N GLY A 364 13.04 -10.41 21.40
CA GLY A 364 12.66 -11.79 21.14
C GLY A 364 11.75 -12.37 22.23
N THR A 365 12.09 -12.16 23.50
CA THR A 365 11.35 -12.64 24.67
C THR A 365 11.20 -11.54 25.70
N THR A 366 10.02 -11.42 26.32
CA THR A 366 9.82 -10.54 27.47
C THR A 366 9.18 -11.33 28.62
N ASN A 367 9.77 -11.20 29.81
CA ASN A 367 9.22 -11.72 31.06
C ASN A 367 8.40 -10.63 31.74
N LYS A 368 7.20 -10.96 32.20
CA LYS A 368 6.30 -10.03 32.90
C LYS A 368 5.82 -10.65 34.22
N THR A 369 5.63 -9.77 35.20
CA THR A 369 5.09 -10.09 36.52
C THR A 369 3.94 -9.14 36.80
N ASP A 370 2.78 -9.71 37.12
CA ASP A 370 1.53 -9.00 37.37
C ASP A 370 1.09 -9.31 38.80
N LEU A 371 0.80 -8.28 39.60
CA LEU A 371 0.44 -8.44 41.01
C LEU A 371 -1.07 -8.27 41.16
N PHE A 372 -1.71 -9.13 41.95
CA PHE A 372 -3.09 -8.99 42.42
C PHE A 372 -3.08 -8.92 43.93
N LYS A 373 -3.94 -8.10 44.52
CA LYS A 373 -4.08 -7.91 45.96
C LYS A 373 -5.52 -8.12 46.38
N GLU A 374 -5.70 -8.77 47.51
CA GLU A 374 -6.97 -8.87 48.23
C GLU A 374 -6.67 -8.62 49.70
N THR A 375 -7.34 -7.66 50.34
CA THR A 375 -7.21 -7.21 51.75
C THR A 375 -5.80 -7.29 52.41
N SER A 376 -5.25 -8.49 52.67
CA SER A 376 -3.90 -8.76 53.21
C SER A 376 -2.94 -9.60 52.31
N GLN A 377 -3.40 -10.25 51.25
CA GLN A 377 -2.63 -11.19 50.42
C GLN A 377 -2.28 -10.62 49.04
N ILE A 378 -1.13 -11.02 48.47
CA ILE A 378 -0.71 -10.63 47.11
C ILE A 378 -0.47 -11.88 46.26
N LEU A 379 -1.20 -12.03 45.15
CA LEU A 379 -0.98 -13.06 44.13
C LEU A 379 -0.12 -12.50 42.99
N ASN A 380 1.02 -13.13 42.73
CA ASN A 380 1.91 -12.83 41.62
C ASN A 380 1.63 -13.79 40.46
N VAL A 381 1.31 -13.24 39.30
CA VAL A 381 1.19 -13.97 38.04
C VAL A 381 2.43 -13.68 37.20
N ILE A 382 3.28 -14.68 37.02
CA ILE A 382 4.52 -14.59 36.27
C ILE A 382 4.36 -15.37 34.97
N TYR A 383 4.64 -14.72 33.85
CA TYR A 383 4.61 -15.34 32.53
C TYR A 383 5.65 -14.73 31.61
N SER A 384 5.97 -15.46 30.54
CA SER A 384 6.89 -15.03 29.50
C SER A 384 6.22 -15.14 28.15
N ILE A 385 6.27 -14.06 27.36
CA ILE A 385 5.80 -14.06 25.99
C ILE A 385 7.00 -13.98 25.06
N LYS A 386 6.99 -14.86 24.07
CA LYS A 386 7.99 -14.92 23.02
C LYS A 386 7.37 -14.75 21.65
N LEU A 387 7.96 -13.87 20.86
CA LEU A 387 7.59 -13.64 19.46
C LEU A 387 8.68 -14.25 18.58
N TYR A 388 8.28 -15.14 17.67
CA TYR A 388 9.15 -15.78 16.70
C TYR A 388 8.78 -15.28 15.32
N ASP A 389 9.75 -14.70 14.62
CA ASP A 389 9.63 -14.43 13.19
C ASP A 389 9.76 -15.74 12.41
N LEU A 390 8.83 -16.01 11.50
CA LEU A 390 8.90 -17.19 10.62
C LEU A 390 9.59 -16.91 9.28
N SER A 391 10.05 -15.69 9.05
CA SER A 391 10.77 -15.32 7.85
C SER A 391 12.27 -15.70 7.87
N ASN A 392 12.80 -16.13 9.02
CA ASN A 392 14.20 -16.56 9.19
C ASN A 392 14.32 -17.97 9.78
#